data_AF-W4IPX2-F1
#
_entry.id   AF-W4IPX2-F1
#
_cell.length_a   1.000
_cell.length_b   1.000
_cell.length_c   1.000
_cell.angle_alpha   90.00
_cell.angle_beta   90.00
_cell.angle_gamma   90.00
#
_symmetry.space_group_name_H-M   'P 1'
#
loop_
_entity.id
_entity.type
_entity.pdbx_description
1 polymer ?
#
loop_
_entity_poly.entity_id
_entity_poly.type
_entity_poly.pdbx_seq_one_letter_code
_entity_poly.pdbx_strand_id
1 'polypeptide(L)'
;MKSVKENFDRQTSQRFEEYEERMNRRRQKYKEECDKDIQQIILKDKIEKSLEEKIEKGCLRCGFGLGGVAASVGIIGAIAVSEVKKAALVAAAQKGIEAGISKAIADLGNIVELSQFNLFKWPAIVTATTYDKPMKLVEIVSKAFYECIDSNAGSDYLFCQAIESMGKESYTLPLPTITREAAKAAGAARKAAQTVEETHISLANAESAHLYSAIGYSVLAILIILLVMVIIYLVLRYRRKKKMNKKEQYTKLLNK
;
A
#
# COMPACT_ATOMS: atom_id res chain seq x y z
N MET A 1 87.56 -31.01 -61.11
CA MET A 1 86.08 -31.01 -61.26
C MET A 1 85.35 -31.84 -60.20
N LYS A 2 85.91 -32.94 -59.68
CA LYS A 2 85.30 -33.76 -58.59
C LYS A 2 85.12 -33.02 -57.26
N SER A 3 86.13 -32.27 -56.80
CA SER A 3 86.10 -31.57 -55.50
C SER A 3 85.05 -30.47 -55.38
N VAL A 4 84.70 -29.81 -56.49
CA VAL A 4 83.64 -28.77 -56.54
C VAL A 4 82.26 -29.40 -56.38
N LYS A 5 82.05 -30.58 -56.97
CA LYS A 5 80.79 -31.33 -56.87
C LYS A 5 80.53 -31.81 -55.45
N GLU A 6 81.53 -32.39 -54.79
CA GLU A 6 81.42 -32.86 -53.41
C GLU A 6 81.16 -31.72 -52.41
N ASN A 7 81.75 -30.53 -52.63
CA ASN A 7 81.49 -29.37 -51.79
C ASN A 7 80.07 -28.82 -51.97
N PHE A 8 79.54 -28.87 -53.21
CA PHE A 8 78.17 -28.48 -53.51
C PHE A 8 77.17 -29.45 -52.87
N ASP A 9 77.38 -30.76 -53.01
CA ASP A 9 76.55 -31.79 -52.38
C ASP A 9 76.55 -31.64 -50.84
N ARG A 10 77.71 -31.38 -50.24
CA ARG A 10 77.82 -31.14 -48.79
C ARG A 10 77.08 -29.88 -48.33
N GLN A 11 77.22 -28.76 -49.06
CA GLN A 11 76.48 -27.53 -48.74
C GLN A 11 74.96 -27.71 -48.94
N THR A 12 74.56 -28.48 -49.95
CA THR A 12 73.14 -28.73 -50.23
C THR A 12 72.54 -29.60 -49.11
N SER A 13 73.26 -30.62 -48.64
CA SER A 13 72.85 -31.46 -47.51
C SER A 13 72.66 -30.66 -46.21
N GLN A 14 73.58 -29.76 -45.88
CA GLN A 14 73.46 -28.91 -44.68
C GLN A 14 72.26 -27.96 -44.75
N ARG A 15 71.96 -27.41 -45.94
CA ARG A 15 70.77 -26.57 -46.12
C ARG A 15 69.47 -27.37 -45.95
N PHE A 16 69.44 -28.63 -46.39
CA PHE A 16 68.27 -29.48 -46.19
C PHE A 16 68.03 -29.79 -44.71
N GLU A 17 69.07 -30.14 -43.95
CA GLU A 17 68.97 -30.33 -42.50
C GLU A 17 68.48 -29.06 -41.78
N GLU A 18 69.07 -27.89 -42.07
CA GLU A 18 68.62 -26.62 -41.47
C GLU A 18 67.18 -26.25 -41.85
N TYR A 19 66.73 -26.62 -43.05
CA TYR A 19 65.36 -26.38 -43.51
C TYR A 19 64.39 -27.30 -42.76
N GLU A 20 64.76 -28.56 -42.58
CA GLU A 20 63.97 -29.58 -41.89
C GLU A 20 63.84 -29.26 -40.40
N GLU A 21 64.93 -28.83 -39.74
CA GLU A 21 64.89 -28.35 -38.36
C GLU A 21 63.99 -27.13 -38.17
N ARG A 22 64.03 -26.16 -39.10
CA ARG A 22 63.13 -25.00 -39.07
C ARG A 22 61.68 -25.40 -39.24
N MET A 23 61.42 -26.35 -40.15
CA MET A 23 60.09 -26.90 -40.39
C MET A 23 59.54 -27.58 -39.14
N ASN A 24 60.36 -28.42 -38.49
CA ASN A 24 59.99 -29.12 -37.25
C ASN A 24 59.75 -28.13 -36.09
N ARG A 25 60.62 -27.14 -35.89
CA ARG A 25 60.42 -26.08 -34.87
C ARG A 25 59.12 -25.30 -35.09
N ARG A 26 58.80 -24.94 -36.34
CA ARG A 26 57.54 -24.24 -36.66
C ARG A 26 56.32 -25.13 -36.38
N ARG A 27 56.36 -26.41 -36.77
CA ARG A 27 55.28 -27.37 -36.49
C ARG A 27 55.04 -27.57 -34.98
N GLN A 28 56.10 -27.65 -34.17
CA GLN A 28 55.96 -27.71 -32.72
C GLN A 28 55.30 -26.46 -32.15
N LYS A 29 55.75 -25.27 -32.58
CA LYS A 29 55.18 -23.99 -32.10
C LYS A 29 53.67 -23.87 -32.37
N TYR A 30 53.23 -24.25 -33.57
CA TYR A 30 51.79 -24.22 -33.90
C TYR A 30 50.98 -25.29 -33.15
N LYS A 31 51.56 -26.47 -32.86
CA LYS A 31 50.90 -27.48 -32.00
C LYS A 31 50.71 -26.96 -30.58
N GLU A 32 51.74 -26.36 -29.99
CA GLU A 32 51.66 -25.78 -28.64
C GLU A 32 50.67 -24.62 -28.55
N GLU A 33 50.59 -23.79 -29.58
CA GLU A 33 49.62 -22.69 -29.67
C GLU A 33 48.19 -23.23 -29.78
N CYS A 34 47.97 -24.26 -30.61
CA CYS A 34 46.68 -24.92 -30.73
C CYS A 34 46.25 -25.62 -29.42
N ASP A 35 47.16 -26.32 -28.75
CA ASP A 35 46.88 -26.97 -27.46
C ASP A 35 46.53 -25.96 -26.36
N LYS A 36 47.19 -24.78 -26.35
CA LYS A 36 46.86 -23.68 -25.43
C LYS A 36 45.46 -23.12 -25.68
N ASP A 37 45.09 -22.90 -26.94
CA ASP A 37 43.75 -22.41 -27.30
C ASP A 37 42.66 -23.42 -26.95
N ILE A 38 42.91 -24.72 -27.18
CA ILE A 38 42.01 -25.81 -26.80
C ILE A 38 41.82 -25.85 -25.27
N GLN A 39 42.90 -25.79 -24.49
CA GLN A 39 42.85 -25.75 -23.02
C GLN A 39 42.02 -24.56 -22.50
N GLN A 40 42.18 -23.39 -23.11
CA GLN A 40 41.45 -22.18 -22.71
C GLN A 40 39.95 -22.28 -23.03
N ILE A 41 39.59 -22.92 -24.14
CA ILE A 41 38.20 -23.19 -24.52
C ILE A 41 37.55 -24.17 -23.52
N ILE A 42 38.25 -25.26 -23.19
CA ILE A 42 37.75 -26.29 -22.25
C ILE A 42 37.51 -25.69 -20.85
N LEU A 43 38.44 -24.88 -20.35
CA LEU A 43 38.31 -24.22 -19.04
C LEU A 43 37.09 -23.28 -18.98
N LYS A 44 36.86 -22.48 -20.04
CA LYS A 44 35.67 -21.61 -20.12
C LYS A 44 34.37 -22.41 -20.15
N ASP A 45 34.34 -23.52 -20.89
CA ASP A 45 33.14 -24.36 -21.01
C ASP A 45 32.78 -25.05 -19.67
N LYS A 46 33.79 -25.44 -18.88
CA LYS A 46 33.61 -26.04 -17.55
C LYS A 46 32.98 -25.06 -16.53
N ILE A 47 33.42 -23.80 -16.55
CA ILE A 47 32.85 -22.75 -15.69
C ILE A 47 31.40 -22.48 -16.10
N GLU A 48 31.12 -22.38 -17.41
CA GLU A 48 29.77 -22.16 -17.94
C GLU A 48 28.79 -23.30 -17.55
N LYS A 49 29.24 -24.57 -17.60
CA LYS A 49 28.47 -25.74 -17.12
C LYS A 49 28.20 -25.73 -15.62
N SER A 50 29.19 -25.37 -14.80
CA SER A 50 29.02 -25.35 -13.33
C SER A 50 28.00 -24.31 -12.85
N LEU A 51 27.83 -23.21 -13.61
CA LEU A 51 26.83 -22.19 -13.34
C LEU A 51 25.43 -22.63 -13.80
N GLU A 52 25.33 -23.47 -14.83
CA GLU A 52 24.07 -24.04 -15.33
C GLU A 52 23.43 -24.98 -14.30
N GLU A 53 24.22 -25.88 -13.74
CA GLU A 53 23.74 -26.89 -12.79
C GLU A 53 23.17 -26.27 -11.49
N LYS A 54 23.68 -25.09 -11.08
CA LYS A 54 23.16 -24.35 -9.92
C LYS A 54 21.84 -23.63 -10.21
N ILE A 55 21.65 -23.14 -11.43
CA ILE A 55 20.45 -22.40 -11.82
C ILE A 55 19.28 -23.37 -12.09
N GLU A 56 19.55 -24.53 -12.67
CA GLU A 56 18.55 -25.56 -12.97
C GLU A 56 17.95 -26.17 -11.68
N LYS A 57 18.81 -26.44 -10.67
CA LYS A 57 18.36 -26.87 -9.32
C LYS A 57 17.52 -25.81 -8.60
N GLY A 58 17.74 -24.52 -8.90
CA GLY A 58 16.94 -23.42 -8.35
C GLY A 58 15.58 -23.24 -9.04
N CYS A 59 15.49 -23.49 -10.35
CA CYS A 59 14.29 -23.28 -11.16
C CYS A 59 13.23 -24.37 -10.99
N LEU A 60 13.64 -25.65 -10.83
CA LEU A 60 12.71 -26.77 -10.67
C LEU A 60 11.90 -26.74 -9.37
N ARG A 61 12.36 -26.04 -8.33
CA ARG A 61 11.63 -25.90 -7.06
C ARG A 61 10.51 -24.84 -7.08
N CYS A 62 10.53 -23.90 -8.03
CA CYS A 62 9.59 -22.77 -8.05
C CYS A 62 8.45 -22.90 -9.09
N GLY A 63 8.55 -23.83 -10.04
CA GLY A 63 7.62 -23.94 -11.17
C GLY A 63 6.25 -24.59 -10.89
N PHE A 64 6.06 -25.29 -9.76
CA PHE A 64 4.87 -26.13 -9.54
C PHE A 64 3.71 -25.46 -8.76
N GLY A 65 3.83 -24.19 -8.35
CA GLY A 65 2.85 -23.56 -7.44
C GLY A 65 2.03 -22.37 -7.96
N LEU A 66 2.38 -21.77 -9.10
CA LEU A 66 1.92 -20.40 -9.44
C LEU A 66 0.81 -20.32 -10.50
N GLY A 67 0.33 -21.44 -11.03
CA GLY A 67 -0.67 -21.45 -12.11
C GLY A 67 -2.12 -21.16 -11.69
N GLY A 68 -2.45 -21.16 -10.39
CA GLY A 68 -3.85 -21.26 -9.94
C GLY A 68 -4.49 -20.01 -9.27
N VAL A 69 -3.72 -19.00 -8.85
CA VAL A 69 -4.24 -17.99 -7.88
C VAL A 69 -4.38 -16.57 -8.46
N ALA A 70 -3.94 -16.33 -9.70
CA ALA A 70 -3.89 -14.96 -10.23
C ALA A 70 -5.26 -14.35 -10.63
N ALA A 71 -6.30 -15.16 -10.85
CA ALA A 71 -7.57 -14.68 -11.41
C ALA A 71 -8.65 -14.31 -10.38
N SER A 72 -8.56 -14.75 -9.12
CA SER A 72 -9.67 -14.64 -8.16
C SER A 72 -9.55 -13.48 -7.16
N VAL A 73 -8.36 -12.93 -6.92
CA VAL A 73 -8.14 -11.98 -5.82
C VAL A 73 -8.41 -10.51 -6.22
N GLY A 74 -8.37 -10.17 -7.51
CA GLY A 74 -8.45 -8.78 -7.98
C GLY A 74 -9.86 -8.16 -8.02
N ILE A 75 -10.91 -8.95 -8.28
CA ILE A 75 -12.25 -8.41 -8.53
C ILE A 75 -13.12 -8.46 -7.25
N ILE A 76 -12.99 -9.51 -6.45
CA ILE A 76 -13.79 -9.69 -5.22
C ILE A 76 -13.36 -8.70 -4.13
N GLY A 77 -12.06 -8.39 -4.05
CA GLY A 77 -11.52 -7.46 -3.04
C GLY A 77 -12.00 -6.01 -3.21
N ALA A 78 -12.10 -5.52 -4.44
CA ALA A 78 -12.51 -4.13 -4.70
C ALA A 78 -14.00 -3.88 -4.39
N ILE A 79 -14.86 -4.86 -4.71
CA ILE A 79 -16.31 -4.77 -4.50
C ILE A 79 -16.61 -4.81 -2.99
N ALA A 80 -16.04 -5.78 -2.26
CA ALA A 80 -16.25 -5.92 -0.82
C ALA A 80 -15.77 -4.70 -0.01
N VAL A 81 -14.63 -4.11 -0.36
CA VAL A 81 -14.11 -2.91 0.32
C VAL A 81 -15.03 -1.70 0.14
N SER A 82 -15.73 -1.59 -1.00
CA SER A 82 -16.61 -0.45 -1.27
C SER A 82 -17.91 -0.48 -0.46
N GLU A 83 -18.45 -1.66 -0.15
CA GLU A 83 -19.65 -1.83 0.66
C GLU A 83 -19.37 -1.68 2.16
N VAL A 84 -18.25 -2.24 2.63
CA VAL A 84 -17.81 -2.09 4.03
C VAL A 84 -17.53 -0.64 4.37
N LYS A 85 -16.92 0.13 3.46
CA LYS A 85 -16.73 1.59 3.66
C LYS A 85 -18.06 2.32 3.80
N LYS A 86 -19.08 1.99 3.02
CA LYS A 86 -20.42 2.60 3.15
C LYS A 86 -21.06 2.25 4.48
N ALA A 87 -20.99 0.99 4.91
CA ALA A 87 -21.51 0.55 6.19
C ALA A 87 -20.80 1.23 7.38
N ALA A 88 -19.48 1.37 7.30
CA ALA A 88 -18.68 2.07 8.32
C ALA A 88 -19.05 3.56 8.43
N LEU A 89 -19.29 4.25 7.30
CA LEU A 89 -19.74 5.65 7.30
C LEU A 89 -21.14 5.79 7.93
N VAL A 90 -22.08 4.90 7.61
CA VAL A 90 -23.43 4.91 8.20
C VAL A 90 -23.36 4.66 9.71
N ALA A 91 -22.53 3.71 10.15
CA ALA A 91 -22.33 3.42 11.57
C ALA A 91 -21.66 4.60 12.31
N ALA A 92 -20.69 5.27 11.69
CA ALA A 92 -20.05 6.46 12.25
C ALA A 92 -21.06 7.62 12.40
N ALA A 93 -21.90 7.86 11.39
CA ALA A 93 -22.94 8.89 11.43
C ALA A 93 -23.99 8.61 12.53
N GLN A 94 -24.42 7.35 12.70
CA GLN A 94 -25.35 6.97 13.78
C GLN A 94 -24.76 7.25 15.17
N LYS A 95 -23.51 6.84 15.41
CA LYS A 95 -22.82 7.12 16.68
C LYS A 95 -22.60 8.61 16.91
N GLY A 96 -22.30 9.36 15.85
CA GLY A 96 -22.23 10.82 15.89
C GLY A 96 -23.56 11.46 16.31
N ILE A 97 -24.68 11.00 15.73
CA ILE A 97 -26.02 11.47 16.09
C ILE A 97 -26.36 11.15 17.55
N GLU A 98 -26.08 9.93 18.02
CA GLU A 98 -26.33 9.55 19.42
C GLU A 98 -25.52 10.42 20.40
N ALA A 99 -24.24 10.64 20.11
CA ALA A 99 -23.39 11.51 20.91
C ALA A 99 -23.86 12.97 20.89
N GLY A 100 -24.28 13.46 19.72
CA GLY A 100 -24.85 14.80 19.55
C GLY A 100 -26.13 15.00 20.34
N ILE A 101 -27.08 14.05 20.26
CA ILE A 101 -28.33 14.08 21.03
C ILE A 101 -28.02 14.05 22.54
N SER A 102 -27.15 13.15 22.98
CA SER A 102 -26.77 13.07 24.40
C SER A 102 -26.14 14.37 24.89
N LYS A 103 -25.29 15.00 24.07
CA LYS A 103 -24.65 16.27 24.41
C LYS A 103 -25.65 17.43 24.45
N ALA A 104 -26.57 17.49 23.48
CA ALA A 104 -27.63 18.49 23.46
C ALA A 104 -28.53 18.39 24.69
N ILE A 105 -28.96 17.19 25.07
CA ILE A 105 -29.81 16.97 26.25
C ILE A 105 -29.08 17.37 27.53
N ALA A 106 -27.80 16.99 27.67
CA ALA A 106 -27.00 17.35 28.83
C ALA A 106 -26.80 18.87 28.95
N ASP A 107 -26.43 19.53 27.86
CA ASP A 107 -26.19 20.97 27.85
C ASP A 107 -27.47 21.77 28.06
N LEU A 108 -28.60 21.32 27.49
CA LEU A 108 -29.93 21.89 27.78
C LEU A 108 -30.34 21.69 29.24
N GLY A 109 -30.11 20.50 29.80
CA GLY A 109 -30.45 20.21 31.19
C GLY A 109 -29.69 21.05 32.22
N ASN A 110 -28.52 21.57 31.84
CA ASN A 110 -27.70 22.48 32.65
C ASN A 110 -28.16 23.94 32.58
N ILE A 111 -29.02 24.31 31.63
CA ILE A 111 -29.57 25.67 31.56
C ILE A 111 -30.57 25.81 32.70
N VAL A 112 -30.14 26.47 33.79
CA VAL A 112 -31.04 26.86 34.89
C VAL A 112 -31.81 25.63 35.44
N GLU A 113 -31.12 24.49 35.54
CA GLU A 113 -31.68 23.21 36.03
C GLU A 113 -32.89 22.69 35.24
N LEU A 114 -32.97 22.99 33.94
CA LEU A 114 -33.98 22.45 33.00
C LEU A 114 -34.11 20.93 33.03
N SER A 115 -33.09 20.21 33.48
CA SER A 115 -33.14 18.76 33.71
C SER A 115 -34.24 18.33 34.69
N GLN A 116 -34.62 19.18 35.64
CA GLN A 116 -35.67 18.90 36.62
C GLN A 116 -37.08 19.24 36.09
N PHE A 117 -37.16 19.89 34.93
CA PHE A 117 -38.42 20.22 34.27
C PHE A 117 -38.99 19.00 33.53
N ASN A 118 -39.63 18.12 34.30
CA ASN A 118 -40.14 16.82 33.82
C ASN A 118 -41.44 16.91 32.99
N LEU A 119 -42.04 18.10 32.88
CA LEU A 119 -43.16 18.41 31.98
C LEU A 119 -42.80 18.09 30.52
N PHE A 120 -41.52 18.23 30.17
CA PHE A 120 -41.01 17.94 28.83
C PHE A 120 -40.19 16.65 28.86
N LYS A 121 -40.60 15.66 28.07
CA LYS A 121 -39.79 14.46 27.82
C LYS A 121 -38.67 14.78 26.83
N TRP A 122 -37.59 15.39 27.32
CA TRP A 122 -36.44 15.82 26.52
C TRP A 122 -35.92 14.79 25.50
N PRO A 123 -35.80 13.48 25.82
CA PRO A 123 -35.36 12.47 24.85
C PRO A 123 -36.34 12.24 23.69
N ALA A 124 -37.62 12.57 23.85
CA ALA A 124 -38.61 12.48 22.78
C ALA A 124 -38.64 13.74 21.88
N ILE A 125 -38.09 14.85 22.38
CA ILE A 125 -38.16 16.17 21.74
C ILE A 125 -36.84 16.49 21.01
N VAL A 126 -35.71 16.12 21.61
CA VAL A 126 -34.38 16.22 21.01
C VAL A 126 -34.11 14.94 20.22
N THR A 127 -34.20 15.04 18.89
CA THR A 127 -34.07 13.92 17.96
C THR A 127 -32.90 14.16 17.01
N ALA A 128 -32.61 13.15 16.19
CA ALA A 128 -31.59 13.20 15.14
C ALA A 128 -31.74 14.38 14.16
N THR A 129 -32.94 14.97 14.06
CA THR A 129 -33.22 16.09 13.13
C THR A 129 -33.23 17.46 13.80
N THR A 130 -33.16 17.52 15.13
CA THR A 130 -33.34 18.75 15.92
C THR A 130 -32.15 19.11 16.80
N TYR A 131 -31.34 18.14 17.22
CA TYR A 131 -30.26 18.32 18.20
C TYR A 131 -29.17 19.33 17.78
N ASP A 132 -28.94 19.49 16.49
CA ASP A 132 -27.89 20.33 15.90
C ASP A 132 -28.41 21.69 15.39
N LYS A 133 -29.72 21.94 15.52
CA LYS A 133 -30.40 23.13 14.98
C LYS A 133 -30.66 24.15 16.08
N PRO A 134 -29.92 25.29 16.10
CA PRO A 134 -30.08 26.31 17.13
C PRO A 134 -31.52 26.83 17.22
N MET A 135 -32.17 27.12 16.09
CA MET A 135 -33.55 27.61 16.08
C MET A 135 -34.54 26.62 16.67
N LYS A 136 -34.32 25.30 16.51
CA LYS A 136 -35.20 24.27 17.05
C LYS A 136 -35.02 24.11 18.55
N LEU A 137 -33.79 24.13 19.06
CA LEU A 137 -33.56 24.10 20.51
C LEU A 137 -34.05 25.38 21.19
N VAL A 138 -33.90 26.53 20.54
CA VAL A 138 -34.47 27.81 20.99
C VAL A 138 -35.99 27.74 21.08
N GLU A 139 -36.68 27.19 20.08
CA GLU A 139 -38.13 27.00 20.09
C GLU A 139 -38.59 26.12 21.26
N ILE A 140 -37.87 25.02 21.54
CA ILE A 140 -38.18 24.10 22.65
C ILE A 140 -38.02 24.80 24.01
N VAL A 141 -36.90 25.50 24.22
CA VAL A 141 -36.64 26.22 25.48
C VAL A 141 -37.60 27.39 25.66
N SER A 142 -38.00 28.04 24.57
CA SER A 142 -39.00 29.12 24.61
C SER A 142 -40.37 28.58 25.03
N LYS A 143 -40.78 27.39 24.56
CA LYS A 143 -42.01 26.74 25.01
C LYS A 143 -41.96 26.43 26.51
N ALA A 144 -40.85 25.88 27.00
CA ALA A 144 -40.67 25.64 28.43
C ALA A 144 -40.77 26.94 29.25
N PHE A 145 -40.22 28.04 28.74
CA PHE A 145 -40.33 29.36 29.35
C PHE A 145 -41.76 29.89 29.42
N TYR A 146 -42.52 29.80 28.32
CA TYR A 146 -43.93 30.23 28.33
C TYR A 146 -44.80 29.35 29.23
N GLU A 147 -44.50 28.04 29.33
CA GLU A 147 -45.21 27.14 30.25
C GLU A 147 -45.04 27.55 31.73
N CYS A 148 -43.88 28.12 32.09
CA CYS A 148 -43.63 28.69 33.41
C CYS A 148 -44.44 29.97 33.69
N ILE A 149 -44.78 30.73 32.64
CA ILE A 149 -45.49 32.01 32.77
C ILE A 149 -47.01 31.81 32.71
N ASP A 150 -47.49 30.95 31.82
CA ASP A 150 -48.91 30.78 31.53
C ASP A 150 -49.59 29.74 32.43
N SER A 151 -48.84 28.80 33.01
CA SER A 151 -49.40 27.73 33.85
C SER A 151 -48.99 27.86 35.32
N ASN A 152 -49.97 27.87 36.22
CA ASN A 152 -49.73 27.72 37.67
C ASN A 152 -49.05 26.38 38.02
N ALA A 153 -49.11 25.40 37.10
CA ALA A 153 -48.51 24.07 37.22
C ALA A 153 -46.98 24.07 37.06
N GLY A 154 -46.40 25.13 36.48
CA GLY A 154 -44.95 25.28 36.32
C GLY A 154 -44.23 25.84 37.56
N SER A 155 -44.96 26.47 38.49
CA SER A 155 -44.39 27.26 39.60
C SER A 155 -43.52 26.45 40.57
N ASP A 156 -43.81 25.15 40.74
CA ASP A 156 -43.07 24.27 41.65
C ASP A 156 -41.72 23.79 41.09
N TYR A 157 -41.45 23.99 39.79
CA TYR A 157 -40.17 23.58 39.19
C TYR A 157 -39.08 24.63 39.41
N LEU A 158 -37.87 24.16 39.76
CA LEU A 158 -36.70 25.01 39.99
C LEU A 158 -36.36 25.89 38.78
N PHE A 159 -36.59 25.38 37.56
CA PHE A 159 -36.42 26.16 36.33
C PHE A 159 -37.31 27.42 36.30
N CYS A 160 -38.59 27.30 36.67
CA CYS A 160 -39.53 28.42 36.65
C CYS A 160 -39.25 29.41 37.79
N GLN A 161 -38.89 28.92 38.98
CA GLN A 161 -38.49 29.76 40.12
C GLN A 161 -37.23 30.57 39.80
N ALA A 162 -36.25 29.94 39.16
CA ALA A 162 -35.02 30.61 38.75
C ALA A 162 -35.25 31.61 37.61
N ILE A 163 -36.17 31.34 36.69
CA ILE A 163 -36.61 32.35 35.69
C ILE A 163 -37.25 33.56 36.39
N GLU A 164 -38.11 33.32 37.37
CA GLU A 164 -38.77 34.38 38.12
C GLU A 164 -37.76 35.23 38.91
N SER A 165 -36.74 34.60 39.53
CA SER A 165 -35.67 35.32 40.21
C SER A 165 -34.80 36.13 39.24
N MET A 166 -34.47 35.58 38.07
CA MET A 166 -33.74 36.31 37.03
C MET A 166 -34.50 37.53 36.50
N GLY A 167 -35.83 37.46 36.44
CA GLY A 167 -36.67 38.58 36.00
C GLY A 167 -36.81 39.70 37.02
N LYS A 168 -36.59 39.42 38.31
CA LYS A 168 -36.58 40.42 39.39
C LYS A 168 -35.27 41.22 39.44
N GLU A 169 -34.18 40.66 38.93
CA GLU A 169 -32.94 41.41 38.72
C GLU A 169 -33.04 42.27 37.46
N SER A 170 -33.10 43.60 37.65
CA SER A 170 -33.41 44.63 36.63
C SER A 170 -32.51 44.65 35.37
N TYR A 171 -31.48 43.81 35.29
CA TYR A 171 -30.46 43.80 34.22
C TYR A 171 -30.43 42.50 33.41
N THR A 172 -31.20 41.47 33.77
CA THR A 172 -31.26 40.20 33.01
C THR A 172 -32.66 39.93 32.48
N LEU A 173 -32.81 39.94 31.16
CA LEU A 173 -33.98 39.34 30.53
C LEU A 173 -33.79 37.81 30.49
N PRO A 174 -34.64 37.01 31.17
CA PRO A 174 -34.44 35.57 31.27
C PRO A 174 -34.48 34.86 29.91
N LEU A 175 -35.44 35.25 29.06
CA LEU A 175 -35.68 34.63 27.74
C LEU A 175 -34.49 34.73 26.76
N PRO A 176 -33.88 35.89 26.49
CA PRO A 176 -32.70 35.97 25.62
C PRO A 176 -31.49 35.23 26.20
N THR A 177 -31.36 35.11 27.53
CA THR A 177 -30.27 34.34 28.16
C THR A 177 -30.44 32.84 27.92
N ILE A 178 -31.61 32.26 28.23
CA ILE A 178 -31.85 30.82 28.05
C ILE A 178 -31.85 30.40 26.58
N THR A 179 -32.36 31.26 25.67
CA THR A 179 -32.36 30.97 24.23
C THR A 179 -30.96 31.04 23.63
N ARG A 180 -30.12 31.96 24.11
CA ARG A 180 -28.71 32.00 23.71
C ARG A 180 -27.95 30.75 24.16
N GLU A 181 -28.16 30.30 25.39
CA GLU A 181 -27.54 29.06 25.87
C GLU A 181 -28.06 27.82 25.12
N ALA A 182 -29.35 27.77 24.77
CA ALA A 182 -29.91 26.72 23.93
C ALA A 182 -29.29 26.68 22.53
N ALA A 183 -29.04 27.86 21.92
CA ALA A 183 -28.35 27.95 20.65
C ALA A 183 -26.88 27.48 20.74
N LYS A 184 -26.19 27.80 21.85
CA LYS A 184 -24.84 27.29 22.11
C LYS A 184 -24.82 25.78 22.31
N ALA A 185 -25.81 25.23 23.02
CA ALA A 185 -25.97 23.79 23.21
C ALA A 185 -26.11 23.06 21.85
N ALA A 186 -26.88 23.60 20.90
CA ALA A 186 -26.95 23.05 19.54
C ALA A 186 -25.58 23.06 18.83
N GLY A 187 -24.82 24.15 18.98
CA GLY A 187 -23.47 24.26 18.42
C GLY A 187 -22.48 23.27 19.04
N ALA A 188 -22.53 23.08 20.36
CA ALA A 188 -21.71 22.11 21.08
C ALA A 188 -22.09 20.67 20.71
N ALA A 189 -23.38 20.38 20.59
CA ALA A 189 -23.90 19.09 20.16
C ALA A 189 -23.49 18.74 18.73
N ARG A 190 -23.54 19.70 17.81
CA ARG A 190 -23.05 19.53 16.44
C ARG A 190 -21.55 19.21 16.41
N LYS A 191 -20.74 19.93 17.19
CA LYS A 191 -19.30 19.68 17.29
C LYS A 191 -19.02 18.28 17.85
N ALA A 192 -19.72 17.88 18.92
CA ALA A 192 -19.59 16.56 19.50
C ALA A 192 -19.94 15.45 18.51
N ALA A 193 -21.02 15.61 17.74
CA ALA A 193 -21.40 14.67 16.69
C ALA A 193 -20.31 14.53 15.61
N GLN A 194 -19.77 15.65 15.13
CA GLN A 194 -18.70 15.66 14.13
C GLN A 194 -17.42 15.00 14.65
N THR A 195 -17.01 15.26 15.90
CA THR A 195 -15.83 14.64 16.50
C THR A 195 -15.99 13.12 16.61
N VAL A 196 -17.16 12.63 17.01
CA VAL A 196 -17.43 11.19 17.10
C VAL A 196 -17.47 10.55 15.71
N GLU A 197 -18.05 11.23 14.73
CA GLU A 197 -18.05 10.77 13.34
C GLU A 197 -16.61 10.65 12.79
N GLU A 198 -15.79 11.70 12.92
CA GLU A 198 -14.40 11.72 12.46
C GLU A 198 -13.53 10.65 13.13
N THR A 199 -13.69 10.46 14.45
CA THR A 199 -12.96 9.42 15.19
C THR A 199 -13.33 8.02 14.71
N HIS A 200 -14.62 7.73 14.49
CA HIS A 200 -15.04 6.43 13.96
C HIS A 200 -14.61 6.20 12.50
N ILE A 201 -14.62 7.23 11.65
CA ILE A 201 -14.11 7.15 10.28
C ILE A 201 -12.61 6.88 10.28
N SER A 202 -11.83 7.55 11.14
CA SER A 202 -10.39 7.34 11.23
C SER A 202 -10.03 5.93 11.72
N LEU A 203 -10.78 5.39 12.69
CA LEU A 203 -10.64 3.99 13.14
C LEU A 203 -10.91 3.00 12.02
N ALA A 204 -12.01 3.15 11.29
CA ALA A 204 -12.34 2.28 10.15
C ALA A 204 -11.28 2.36 9.04
N ASN A 205 -10.72 3.55 8.79
CA ASN A 205 -9.64 3.73 7.84
C ASN A 205 -8.33 3.07 8.32
N ALA A 206 -8.00 3.16 9.61
CA ALA A 206 -6.83 2.51 10.21
C ALA A 206 -6.91 0.98 10.12
N GLU A 207 -8.07 0.39 10.40
CA GLU A 207 -8.31 -1.05 10.22
C GLU A 207 -8.14 -1.45 8.75
N SER A 208 -8.66 -0.63 7.81
CA SER A 208 -8.49 -0.90 6.38
C SER A 208 -7.04 -0.77 5.91
N ALA A 209 -6.24 0.13 6.50
CA ALA A 209 -4.84 0.34 6.14
C ALA A 209 -3.98 -0.91 6.40
N HIS A 210 -4.29 -1.68 7.46
CA HIS A 210 -3.65 -2.97 7.71
C HIS A 210 -3.92 -3.98 6.58
N LEU A 211 -5.14 -4.01 6.03
CA LEU A 211 -5.48 -4.86 4.89
C LEU A 211 -4.77 -4.42 3.61
N TYR A 212 -4.66 -3.11 3.37
CA TYR A 212 -3.89 -2.58 2.23
C TYR A 212 -2.39 -2.92 2.33
N SER A 213 -1.82 -2.92 3.53
CA SER A 213 -0.44 -3.36 3.75
C SER A 213 -0.25 -4.82 3.31
N ALA A 214 -1.16 -5.73 3.69
CA ALA A 214 -1.13 -7.13 3.27
C ALA A 214 -1.22 -7.29 1.74
N ILE A 215 -2.10 -6.53 1.08
CA ILE A 215 -2.23 -6.52 -0.39
C ILE A 215 -0.95 -5.98 -1.03
N GLY A 216 -0.34 -4.94 -0.46
CA GLY A 216 0.91 -4.34 -0.93
C GLY A 216 2.07 -5.35 -0.95
N TYR A 217 2.21 -6.17 0.10
CA TYR A 217 3.23 -7.23 0.13
C TYR A 217 2.98 -8.31 -0.94
N SER A 218 1.73 -8.67 -1.20
CA SER A 218 1.39 -9.61 -2.28
C SER A 218 1.77 -9.07 -3.66
N VAL A 219 1.51 -7.80 -3.94
CA VAL A 219 1.87 -7.15 -5.22
C VAL A 219 3.40 -7.03 -5.36
N LEU A 220 4.09 -6.63 -4.29
CA LEU A 220 5.54 -6.55 -4.26
C LEU A 220 6.19 -7.92 -4.52
N ALA A 221 5.65 -8.99 -3.93
CA ALA A 221 6.11 -10.36 -4.18
C ALA A 221 5.96 -10.77 -5.66
N ILE A 222 4.81 -10.44 -6.30
CA ILE A 222 4.60 -10.72 -7.73
C ILE A 222 5.61 -9.95 -8.60
N LEU A 223 5.88 -8.68 -8.29
CA LEU A 223 6.87 -7.87 -9.02
C LEU A 223 8.29 -8.45 -8.90
N ILE A 224 8.67 -8.94 -7.73
CA ILE A 224 9.98 -9.61 -7.52
C ILE A 224 10.06 -10.89 -8.37
N ILE A 225 9.00 -11.71 -8.40
CA ILE A 225 8.97 -12.94 -9.23
C ILE A 225 9.11 -12.60 -10.71
N LEU A 226 8.38 -11.58 -11.20
CA LEU A 226 8.48 -11.13 -12.59
C LEU A 226 9.89 -10.62 -12.94
N LEU A 227 10.52 -9.84 -12.05
CA LEU A 227 11.91 -9.39 -12.24
C LEU A 227 12.88 -10.56 -12.34
N VAL A 228 12.76 -11.57 -11.47
CA VAL A 228 13.59 -12.78 -11.53
C VAL A 228 13.39 -13.53 -12.84
N MET A 229 12.14 -13.69 -13.29
CA MET A 229 11.81 -14.32 -14.58
C MET A 229 12.44 -13.57 -15.77
N VAL A 230 12.40 -12.23 -15.75
CA VAL A 230 13.04 -11.39 -16.79
C VAL A 230 14.57 -11.55 -16.76
N ILE A 231 15.20 -11.57 -15.58
CA ILE A 231 16.64 -11.77 -15.45
C ILE A 231 17.04 -13.14 -16.01
N ILE A 232 16.34 -14.21 -15.62
CA ILE A 232 16.60 -15.57 -16.14
C ILE A 232 16.41 -15.60 -17.65
N TYR A 233 15.34 -14.99 -18.17
CA TYR A 233 15.07 -14.88 -19.60
C TYR A 233 16.20 -14.17 -20.36
N LEU A 234 16.70 -13.04 -19.85
CA LEU A 234 17.80 -12.29 -20.46
C LEU A 234 19.10 -13.11 -20.45
N VAL A 235 19.40 -13.82 -19.36
CA VAL A 235 20.57 -14.72 -19.29
C VAL A 235 20.47 -15.84 -20.32
N LEU A 236 19.32 -16.50 -20.42
CA LEU A 236 19.10 -17.58 -21.39
C LEU A 236 19.17 -17.06 -22.84
N ARG A 237 18.57 -15.90 -23.12
CA ARG A 237 18.62 -15.25 -24.43
C ARG A 237 20.05 -14.87 -24.81
N TYR A 238 20.82 -14.32 -23.88
CA TYR A 238 22.21 -13.98 -24.08
C TYR A 238 23.06 -15.22 -24.40
N ARG A 239 22.86 -16.33 -23.66
CA ARG A 239 23.54 -17.61 -23.92
C ARG A 239 23.27 -18.15 -25.32
N ARG A 240 22.00 -18.15 -25.76
CA ARG A 240 21.63 -18.61 -27.12
C ARG A 240 22.37 -17.81 -28.20
N LYS A 241 22.43 -16.49 -28.05
CA LYS A 241 23.13 -15.61 -29.01
C LYS A 241 24.64 -15.88 -29.05
N LYS A 242 25.27 -16.05 -27.89
CA LYS A 242 26.70 -16.39 -27.80
C LYS A 242 27.03 -17.74 -28.47
N LYS A 243 26.17 -18.75 -28.28
CA LYS A 243 26.34 -20.07 -28.91
C LYS A 243 26.28 -20.00 -30.44
N MET A 244 25.39 -19.16 -30.99
CA MET A 244 25.30 -18.94 -32.44
C MET A 244 26.56 -18.25 -32.99
N ASN A 245 27.05 -17.20 -32.31
CA ASN A 245 28.27 -16.50 -32.74
C ASN A 245 29.52 -17.41 -32.70
N LYS A 246 29.65 -18.27 -31.68
CA LYS A 246 30.74 -19.27 -31.62
C LYS A 246 30.67 -20.22 -32.82
N LYS A 247 29.47 -20.71 -33.18
CA LYS A 247 29.29 -21.61 -34.34
C LYS A 247 29.74 -20.96 -35.66
N GLU A 248 29.40 -19.68 -35.89
CA GLU A 248 29.88 -18.95 -37.07
C GLU A 248 31.39 -18.79 -37.13
N GLN A 249 32.06 -18.63 -35.97
CA GLN A 249 33.51 -18.56 -35.94
C GLN A 249 34.15 -19.91 -36.29
N TYR A 250 33.62 -21.02 -35.78
CA TYR A 250 34.12 -22.37 -36.12
C TYR A 250 33.88 -22.73 -37.59
N THR A 251 32.73 -22.38 -38.18
CA THR A 251 32.49 -22.63 -39.62
C THR A 251 33.42 -21.81 -40.52
N LYS A 252 33.77 -20.58 -40.13
CA LYS A 252 34.76 -19.77 -40.86
C LYS A 252 36.18 -20.34 -40.79
N LEU A 253 36.57 -20.97 -39.67
CA LEU A 253 37.88 -21.59 -39.52
C LEU A 253 38.01 -22.91 -40.29
N LEU A 254 36.93 -23.70 -40.38
CA LEU A 254 36.90 -24.98 -41.10
C LEU A 254 36.88 -24.85 -42.63
N ASN A 255 36.40 -23.73 -43.16
CA ASN A 255 36.31 -23.46 -44.60
C ASN A 255 37.54 -22.70 -45.16
N LYS A 256 38.63 -22.60 -44.38
CA LYS A 256 39.93 -22.06 -44.78
C LYS A 256 40.93 -23.20 -44.96
#